data_AF-A0A9J6G0L6-F1
#
_entry.id   AF-A0A9J6G0L6-F1
#
_cell.length_a   1.000
_cell.length_b   1.000
_cell.length_c   1.000
_cell.angle_alpha   90.00
_cell.angle_beta   90.00
_cell.angle_gamma   90.00
#
_symmetry.space_group_name_H-M   'P 1'
#
loop_
_entity.id
_entity.type
_entity.pdbx_description
1 polymer ?
#
loop_
_entity_poly.entity_id
_entity_poly.type
_entity_poly.pdbx_seq_one_letter_code
_entity_poly.pdbx_strand_id
1 'polypeptide(L)'
;MEGTFWNTLSKDLHLYTAYLDKQRDSLVRIVSYISCNNPSCTKRLRPLRCTYKTATGSLGTFAAYVELMEKHITRFPLQPAKVVCPFPTYLATQVRSKNLFVGVLKASKGGKPKFWIRVMQTPKLSKAKCCAVCVKPVFGRLATLHRVAEFIANYRVVGARHFFLYDAAMTEALKTLLARFQSAGIDVTVIDFKLPFNNTLVHRWGQMAALYDCMMRAVAKAEWFLPWI
;
A
#
# COMPACT_ATOMS: atom_id res chain seq x y z
N MET A 1 -13.43 -10.41 -5.53
CA MET A 1 -12.03 -9.91 -5.49
C MET A 1 -12.09 -8.40 -5.47
N GLU A 2 -11.85 -7.76 -4.33
CA GLU A 2 -11.65 -6.31 -4.28
C GLU A 2 -10.22 -6.04 -4.74
N GLY A 3 -10.04 -5.77 -6.04
CA GLY A 3 -8.73 -5.52 -6.61
C GLY A 3 -8.15 -4.22 -6.05
N THR A 4 -6.94 -4.27 -5.50
CA THR A 4 -6.13 -3.08 -5.25
C THR A 4 -5.36 -2.76 -6.52
N PHE A 5 -5.67 -1.62 -7.14
CA PHE A 5 -5.07 -1.19 -8.40
C PHE A 5 -4.49 0.22 -8.28
N TRP A 6 -3.47 0.48 -9.10
CA TRP A 6 -2.87 1.80 -9.22
C TRP A 6 -3.81 2.78 -9.93
N ASN A 7 -4.09 3.90 -9.27
CA ASN A 7 -4.93 4.99 -9.74
C ASN A 7 -4.06 6.21 -10.07
N THR A 8 -3.99 6.58 -11.34
CA THR A 8 -3.18 7.71 -11.80
C THR A 8 -3.98 9.02 -11.75
N LEU A 9 -3.67 9.90 -10.80
CA LEU A 9 -4.32 11.22 -10.67
C LEU A 9 -3.80 12.23 -11.69
N SER A 10 -2.50 12.19 -11.93
CA SER A 10 -1.81 12.98 -12.94
C SER A 10 -0.59 12.22 -13.41
N LYS A 11 0.07 12.70 -14.47
CA LYS A 11 1.32 12.10 -14.98
C LYS A 11 2.37 11.85 -13.89
N ASP A 12 2.36 12.67 -12.84
CA ASP A 12 3.36 12.61 -11.78
C ASP A 12 2.88 11.94 -10.48
N LEU A 13 1.60 11.56 -10.33
CA LEU A 13 1.08 11.04 -9.05
C LEU A 13 0.17 9.83 -9.25
N HIS A 14 0.60 8.71 -8.68
CA HIS A 14 -0.08 7.42 -8.71
C HIS A 14 -0.43 7.00 -7.29
N LEU A 15 -1.67 6.62 -7.05
CA LEU A 15 -2.21 6.22 -5.75
C LEU A 15 -2.53 4.72 -5.77
N TYR A 16 -2.40 4.04 -4.64
CA TYR A 16 -2.62 2.60 -4.58
C TYR A 16 -3.66 2.22 -3.53
N THR A 17 -3.25 2.23 -2.27
CA THR A 17 -4.06 1.78 -1.14
C THR A 17 -4.19 2.88 -0.11
N ALA A 18 -5.31 2.92 0.60
CA ALA A 18 -5.57 3.90 1.64
C ALA A 18 -5.80 3.21 2.98
N TYR A 19 -5.23 3.75 4.05
CA TYR A 19 -5.34 3.20 5.40
C TYR A 19 -5.76 4.29 6.38
N LEU A 20 -6.68 3.94 7.28
CA LEU A 20 -7.00 4.78 8.43
C LEU A 20 -6.02 4.49 9.56
N ASP A 21 -5.11 5.43 9.78
CA ASP A 21 -4.17 5.42 10.90
C ASP A 21 -4.81 6.13 12.09
N LYS A 22 -4.98 5.39 13.20
CA LYS A 22 -5.60 5.88 14.44
C LYS A 22 -4.59 6.05 15.58
N GLN A 23 -3.28 5.88 15.36
CA GLN A 23 -2.32 5.77 16.45
C GLN A 23 -1.96 7.10 17.14
N ARG A 24 -2.07 8.25 16.46
CA ARG A 24 -1.80 9.57 17.04
C ARG A 24 -2.83 10.61 16.62
N ASP A 25 -2.92 10.83 15.32
CA ASP A 25 -3.92 11.68 14.68
C ASP A 25 -4.76 10.79 13.78
N SER A 26 -6.10 10.94 13.79
CA SER A 26 -6.94 10.23 12.83
C SER A 26 -6.60 10.73 11.42
N LEU A 27 -5.79 9.96 10.69
CA LEU A 27 -5.29 10.33 9.37
C LEU A 27 -5.59 9.21 8.40
N VAL A 28 -6.01 9.56 7.19
CA VAL A 28 -6.01 8.61 6.08
C VAL A 28 -4.71 8.76 5.31
N ARG A 29 -3.91 7.70 5.30
CA ARG A 29 -2.64 7.63 4.60
C ARG A 29 -2.80 6.80 3.33
N ILE A 30 -2.49 7.40 2.20
CA ILE A 30 -2.58 6.75 0.88
C ILE A 30 -1.17 6.45 0.40
N VAL A 31 -0.90 5.18 0.13
CA VAL A 31 0.34 4.71 -0.49
C VAL A 31 0.37 5.19 -1.93
N SER A 32 1.47 5.83 -2.31
CA SER A 32 1.58 6.49 -3.62
C SER A 32 3.00 6.47 -4.18
N TYR A 33 3.11 6.75 -5.48
CA TYR A 33 4.36 7.14 -6.11
C TYR A 33 4.25 8.49 -6.76
N ILE A 34 5.38 9.18 -6.75
CA ILE A 34 5.63 10.36 -7.54
C ILE A 34 6.57 9.98 -8.69
N SER A 35 6.10 10.12 -9.92
CA SER A 35 6.94 9.97 -11.11
C SER A 35 7.57 11.31 -11.42
N CYS A 36 8.78 11.55 -10.92
CA CYS A 36 9.48 12.80 -11.21
C CYS A 36 10.99 12.74 -10.98
N ASN A 37 11.73 13.25 -11.95
CA ASN A 37 13.19 13.32 -11.93
C ASN A 37 13.76 14.52 -11.11
N ASN A 38 12.91 15.34 -10.46
CA ASN A 38 13.33 16.55 -9.74
C ASN A 38 12.57 16.73 -8.40
N PRO A 39 13.27 17.01 -7.28
CA PRO A 39 12.65 17.16 -5.95
C PRO A 39 11.60 18.28 -5.84
N SER A 40 11.62 19.26 -6.75
CA SER A 40 10.60 20.33 -6.83
C SER A 40 9.22 19.86 -7.30
N CYS A 41 9.06 18.60 -7.73
CA CYS A 41 7.77 18.06 -8.15
C CYS A 41 6.69 18.03 -7.07
N THR A 42 7.08 17.87 -5.81
CA THR A 42 6.11 17.91 -4.70
C THR A 42 5.41 19.27 -4.61
N LYS A 43 6.05 20.36 -5.05
CA LYS A 43 5.44 21.69 -5.16
C LYS A 43 4.40 21.76 -6.28
N ARG A 44 4.66 21.11 -7.43
CA ARG A 44 3.72 21.02 -8.57
C ARG A 44 2.47 20.19 -8.30
N LEU A 45 2.52 19.34 -7.28
CA LEU A 45 1.38 18.54 -6.86
C LEU A 45 0.43 19.29 -5.93
N ARG A 46 0.83 20.44 -5.37
CA ARG A 46 0.02 21.20 -4.40
C ARG A 46 -0.83 22.29 -5.08
N PRO A 47 -2.03 22.57 -4.55
CA PRO A 47 -2.66 21.95 -3.39
C PRO A 47 -3.45 20.68 -3.77
N LEU A 48 -3.39 19.64 -2.93
CA LEU A 48 -4.27 18.47 -3.03
C LEU A 48 -5.42 18.59 -2.02
N ARG A 49 -6.56 17.98 -2.34
CA ARG A 49 -7.67 17.82 -1.41
C ARG A 49 -8.11 16.36 -1.39
N CYS A 50 -8.50 15.88 -0.22
CA CYS A 50 -9.11 14.56 -0.05
C CYS A 50 -10.59 14.74 0.29
N THR A 51 -11.44 14.07 -0.46
CA THR A 51 -12.88 13.98 -0.20
C THR A 51 -13.19 12.61 0.35
N TYR A 52 -14.02 12.53 1.39
CA TYR A 52 -14.47 11.28 1.96
C TYR A 52 -15.92 10.99 1.61
N LYS A 53 -16.24 9.72 1.41
CA LYS A 53 -17.62 9.25 1.28
C LYS A 53 -17.82 7.92 1.98
N THR A 54 -19.06 7.67 2.36
CA THR A 54 -19.58 6.36 2.78
C THR A 54 -20.59 5.87 1.75
N ALA A 55 -21.22 4.73 2.01
CA ALA A 55 -22.39 4.28 1.24
C ALA A 55 -23.58 5.26 1.34
N THR A 56 -23.65 6.06 2.41
CA THR A 56 -24.79 6.92 2.73
C THR A 56 -24.63 8.37 2.27
N GLY A 57 -23.41 8.80 1.89
CA GLY A 57 -23.19 10.15 1.38
C GLY A 57 -21.73 10.60 1.44
N SER A 58 -21.48 11.85 1.01
CA SER A 58 -20.19 12.51 1.16
C SER A 58 -20.03 13.08 2.56
N LEU A 59 -18.86 12.89 3.18
CA LEU A 59 -18.59 13.29 4.56
C LEU A 59 -17.85 14.63 4.68
N GLY A 60 -17.11 15.04 3.65
CA GLY A 60 -16.38 16.30 3.65
C GLY A 60 -15.09 16.27 2.82
N THR A 61 -14.50 17.45 2.66
CA THR A 61 -13.30 17.66 1.83
C THR A 61 -12.23 18.45 2.59
N PHE A 62 -11.05 17.87 2.73
CA PHE A 62 -9.95 18.39 3.54
C PHE A 62 -8.69 18.64 2.72
N ALA A 63 -7.89 19.62 3.12
CA ALA A 63 -6.59 19.87 2.49
C ALA A 63 -5.64 18.70 2.75
N ALA A 64 -4.93 18.27 1.71
CA ALA A 64 -4.04 17.12 1.76
C ALA A 64 -2.63 17.53 1.35
N TYR A 65 -1.65 16.80 1.87
CA TYR A 65 -0.25 17.02 1.55
C TYR A 65 0.43 15.70 1.23
N VAL A 66 1.56 15.82 0.51
CA VAL A 66 2.38 14.69 0.09
C VAL A 66 3.65 14.69 0.92
N GLU A 67 3.99 13.54 1.48
CA GLU A 67 5.20 13.27 2.24
C GLU A 67 6.00 12.17 1.52
N LEU A 68 7.27 12.43 1.23
CA LEU A 68 8.15 11.40 0.67
C LEU A 68 8.49 10.35 1.74
N MET A 69 8.48 9.08 1.36
CA MET A 69 8.86 7.99 2.26
C MET A 69 10.36 7.98 2.52
N GLU A 70 11.15 8.44 1.56
CA GLU A 70 12.59 8.55 1.66
C GLU A 70 13.02 9.98 1.31
N LYS A 71 13.55 10.71 2.30
CA LYS A 71 13.85 12.15 2.16
C LYS A 71 15.25 12.40 1.62
N HIS A 72 16.17 11.44 1.78
CA HIS A 72 17.55 11.57 1.33
C HIS A 72 17.72 11.27 -0.16
N ILE A 73 16.67 10.76 -0.79
CA ILE A 73 16.68 10.27 -2.16
C ILE A 73 15.87 11.19 -3.06
N THR A 74 16.55 12.10 -3.76
CA THR A 74 15.90 13.17 -4.55
C THR A 74 16.04 13.04 -6.06
N ARG A 75 16.86 12.09 -6.56
CA ARG A 75 17.25 11.99 -7.99
C ARG A 75 16.83 10.70 -8.69
N PHE A 76 15.71 10.09 -8.29
CA PHE A 76 15.20 8.91 -8.99
C PHE A 76 13.88 9.18 -9.71
N PRO A 77 13.65 8.48 -10.84
CA PRO A 77 12.46 8.69 -11.65
C PRO A 77 11.17 8.31 -10.94
N LEU A 78 11.26 7.46 -9.92
CA LEU A 78 10.12 7.02 -9.12
C LEU A 78 10.42 7.22 -7.64
N GLN A 79 9.60 8.03 -6.97
CA GLN A 79 9.76 8.32 -5.55
C GLN A 79 8.56 7.78 -4.75
N PRO A 80 8.77 6.86 -3.81
CA PRO A 80 7.73 6.37 -2.93
C PRO A 80 7.25 7.50 -2.01
N ALA A 81 5.95 7.71 -1.92
CA ALA A 81 5.35 8.81 -1.18
C ALA A 81 4.04 8.40 -0.49
N LYS A 82 3.64 9.19 0.49
CA LYS A 82 2.36 9.10 1.19
C LYS A 82 1.57 10.36 0.87
N VAL A 83 0.35 10.22 0.35
CA VAL A 83 -0.62 11.31 0.42
C VAL A 83 -1.31 11.18 1.76
N VAL A 84 -1.11 12.17 2.63
CA VAL A 84 -1.74 12.18 3.95
C VAL A 84 -2.89 13.18 3.95
N CYS A 85 -4.05 12.62 4.26
CA CYS A 85 -5.33 13.31 4.32
C CYS A 85 -5.75 13.38 5.79
N PRO A 86 -5.97 14.58 6.35
CA PRO A 86 -6.58 14.72 7.66
C PRO A 86 -7.94 14.03 7.70
N PHE A 87 -8.24 13.30 8.77
CA PHE A 87 -9.53 12.67 8.99
C PHE A 87 -10.07 13.07 10.37
N PRO A 88 -10.88 14.15 10.44
CA PRO A 88 -11.32 14.69 11.72
C PRO A 88 -11.98 13.66 12.64
N THR A 89 -11.76 13.82 13.95
CA THR A 89 -12.24 12.89 14.98
C THR A 89 -13.77 12.76 15.00
N TYR A 90 -14.51 13.83 14.66
CA TYR A 90 -15.97 13.79 14.55
C TYR A 90 -16.46 12.88 13.40
N LEU A 91 -15.68 12.72 12.32
CA LEU A 91 -15.97 11.74 11.29
C LEU A 91 -15.58 10.33 11.75
N ALA A 92 -14.53 10.20 12.55
CA ALA A 92 -14.12 8.91 13.10
C ALA A 92 -15.15 8.31 14.07
N THR A 93 -15.89 9.13 14.82
CA THR A 93 -16.99 8.67 15.68
C THR A 93 -18.23 8.27 14.89
N GLN A 94 -18.51 8.97 13.78
CA GLN A 94 -19.66 8.68 12.90
C GLN A 94 -19.43 7.45 12.01
N VAL A 95 -18.18 7.20 11.59
CA VAL A 95 -17.86 6.13 10.63
C VAL A 95 -17.40 4.87 11.38
N ARG A 96 -18.37 4.07 11.83
CA ARG A 96 -18.16 2.65 12.18
C ARG A 96 -18.15 1.72 10.97
N SER A 97 -18.45 2.25 9.78
CA SER A 97 -18.70 1.45 8.59
C SER A 97 -17.42 0.91 7.96
N LYS A 98 -17.46 -0.38 7.56
CA LYS A 98 -16.46 -1.04 6.70
C LYS A 98 -16.34 -0.41 5.30
N ASN A 99 -17.17 0.57 4.96
CA ASN A 99 -17.29 1.14 3.60
C ASN A 99 -16.94 2.63 3.55
N LEU A 100 -15.79 3.00 4.12
CA LEU A 100 -15.21 4.34 3.97
C LEU A 100 -14.37 4.39 2.69
N PHE A 101 -14.53 5.44 1.91
CA PHE A 101 -13.75 5.70 0.70
C PHE A 101 -13.14 7.10 0.72
N VAL A 102 -11.94 7.22 0.16
CA VAL A 102 -11.24 8.48 -0.03
C VAL A 102 -11.01 8.71 -1.52
N GLY A 103 -11.31 9.91 -1.98
CA GLY A 103 -10.99 10.39 -3.31
C GLY A 103 -10.02 11.56 -3.22
N VAL A 104 -8.99 11.59 -4.06
CA VAL A 104 -8.00 12.67 -4.10
C VAL A 104 -8.22 13.51 -5.34
N LEU A 105 -8.13 14.84 -5.21
CA LEU A 105 -8.23 15.80 -6.30
C LEU A 105 -7.19 16.91 -6.16
N LYS A 106 -6.82 17.52 -7.28
CA LYS A 106 -6.04 18.77 -7.29
C LYS A 106 -6.99 19.94 -7.01
N ALA A 107 -6.65 20.79 -6.06
CA ALA A 107 -7.50 21.90 -5.60
C ALA A 107 -7.86 22.89 -6.72
N SER A 108 -7.00 23.06 -7.72
CA SER A 108 -7.21 23.95 -8.86
C SER A 108 -8.27 23.48 -9.86
N LYS A 109 -8.72 22.22 -9.78
CA LYS A 109 -9.62 21.61 -10.77
C LYS A 109 -11.06 21.42 -10.26
N GLY A 110 -11.52 22.24 -9.31
CA GLY A 110 -12.88 22.23 -8.72
C GLY A 110 -13.83 21.16 -9.29
N GLY A 111 -13.92 20.00 -8.63
CA GLY A 111 -14.58 18.83 -9.23
C GLY A 111 -14.63 17.61 -8.32
N LYS A 112 -15.32 16.57 -8.78
CA LYS A 112 -15.44 15.28 -8.08
C LYS A 112 -14.20 14.41 -8.31
N PRO A 113 -13.76 13.60 -7.31
CA PRO A 113 -12.67 12.65 -7.50
C PRO A 113 -12.97 11.67 -8.65
N LYS A 114 -11.98 11.45 -9.53
CA LYS A 114 -12.08 10.49 -10.65
C LYS A 114 -12.19 9.04 -10.17
N PHE A 115 -11.55 8.74 -9.05
CA PHE A 115 -11.50 7.41 -8.45
C PHE A 115 -11.64 7.52 -6.93
N TRP A 116 -12.15 6.44 -6.35
CA TRP A 116 -12.41 6.30 -4.94
C TRP A 116 -11.67 5.07 -4.43
N ILE A 117 -10.79 5.26 -3.47
CA ILE A 117 -9.99 4.20 -2.85
C ILE A 117 -10.67 3.81 -1.55
N ARG A 118 -10.93 2.51 -1.36
CA ARG A 118 -11.45 2.02 -0.08
C ARG A 118 -10.41 2.27 1.01
N VAL A 119 -10.82 2.91 2.09
CA VAL A 119 -9.98 3.12 3.27
C VAL A 119 -10.01 1.85 4.11
N MET A 120 -8.88 1.16 4.15
CA MET A 120 -8.71 -0.01 4.99
C MET A 120 -8.59 0.41 6.44
N GLN A 121 -9.42 -0.18 7.28
CA GLN A 121 -9.30 -0.08 8.74
C GLN A 121 -8.59 -1.34 9.21
N THR A 122 -7.52 -1.18 9.99
CA THR A 122 -6.77 -2.30 10.55
C THR A 122 -7.17 -2.50 12.01
N PRO A 123 -8.15 -3.36 12.29
CA PRO A 123 -8.45 -3.71 13.68
C PRO A 123 -7.21 -4.41 14.26
N LYS A 124 -6.78 -3.99 15.46
CA LYS A 124 -5.77 -4.73 16.22
C LYS A 124 -6.37 -6.10 16.56
N LEU A 125 -5.77 -7.17 16.05
CA LEU A 125 -6.20 -8.53 16.38
C LEU A 125 -5.67 -8.90 17.78
N SER A 126 -6.55 -9.33 18.67
CA SER A 126 -6.21 -9.71 20.06
C SER A 126 -5.39 -11.00 20.18
N LYS A 127 -5.29 -11.78 19.09
CA LYS A 127 -4.50 -13.02 18.97
C LYS A 127 -3.58 -12.97 17.75
N ALA A 128 -2.84 -11.87 17.60
CA ALA A 128 -1.86 -11.74 16.53
C ALA A 128 -0.82 -12.87 16.64
N LYS A 129 -0.53 -13.55 15.52
CA LYS A 129 0.59 -14.51 15.47
C LYS A 129 1.89 -13.69 15.45
N CYS A 130 2.97 -14.18 16.06
CA CYS A 130 4.28 -13.49 16.19
C CYS A 130 4.57 -12.57 15.00
N CYS A 131 4.77 -13.17 13.82
CA CYS A 131 5.59 -12.52 12.82
C CYS A 131 4.98 -12.66 11.42
N ALA A 132 4.68 -11.51 10.80
CA ALA A 132 4.35 -11.40 9.40
C ALA A 132 5.58 -10.93 8.60
N VAL A 133 5.84 -11.57 7.47
CA VAL A 133 7.00 -11.27 6.63
C VAL A 133 6.53 -10.49 5.41
N CYS A 134 7.20 -9.36 5.17
CA CYS A 134 6.97 -8.49 4.03
C CYS A 134 8.01 -8.76 2.94
N VAL A 135 7.61 -9.45 1.88
CA VAL A 135 8.49 -9.77 0.76
C VAL A 135 8.44 -8.60 -0.24
N LYS A 136 9.61 -8.10 -0.65
CA LYS A 136 9.73 -7.13 -1.75
C LYS A 136 9.01 -7.60 -3.02
N PRO A 137 8.63 -6.69 -3.94
CA PRO A 137 7.99 -7.05 -5.21
C PRO A 137 8.74 -8.16 -5.95
N VAL A 138 8.03 -9.25 -6.25
CA VAL A 138 8.59 -10.47 -6.83
C VAL A 138 8.56 -10.38 -8.35
N PHE A 139 9.74 -10.48 -8.95
CA PHE A 139 10.00 -10.42 -10.38
C PHE A 139 11.37 -11.06 -10.67
N GLY A 140 11.65 -11.39 -11.94
CA GLY A 140 12.98 -11.83 -12.38
C GLY A 140 13.54 -13.01 -11.58
N ARG A 141 14.80 -12.90 -11.12
CA ARG A 141 15.52 -13.97 -10.39
C ARG A 141 14.94 -14.34 -9.02
N LEU A 142 14.03 -13.52 -8.47
CA LEU A 142 13.30 -13.83 -7.24
C LEU A 142 12.04 -14.66 -7.51
N ALA A 143 11.57 -14.70 -8.75
CA ALA A 143 10.38 -15.43 -9.15
C ALA A 143 10.65 -16.93 -9.42
N THR A 144 11.80 -17.47 -8.97
CA THR A 144 12.08 -18.90 -9.10
C THR A 144 11.42 -19.69 -7.98
N LEU A 145 10.84 -20.83 -8.34
CA LEU A 145 10.07 -21.68 -7.41
C LEU A 145 10.88 -22.10 -6.19
N HIS A 146 12.10 -22.59 -6.40
CA HIS A 146 12.97 -23.11 -5.33
C HIS A 146 13.32 -22.03 -4.31
N ARG A 147 13.64 -20.80 -4.74
CA ARG A 147 14.01 -19.70 -3.84
C ARG A 147 12.83 -19.28 -2.97
N VAL A 148 11.63 -19.19 -3.53
CA VAL A 148 10.45 -18.81 -2.76
C VAL A 148 10.06 -19.93 -1.78
N ALA A 149 10.16 -21.19 -2.20
CA ALA A 149 9.91 -22.33 -1.32
C ALA A 149 10.91 -22.37 -0.14
N GLU A 150 12.20 -22.25 -0.42
CA GLU A 150 13.28 -22.21 0.57
C GLU A 150 13.09 -21.03 1.53
N PHE A 151 12.80 -19.84 0.99
CA PHE A 151 12.52 -18.64 1.77
C PHE A 151 11.36 -18.84 2.75
N ILE A 152 10.21 -19.32 2.26
CA ILE A 152 9.04 -19.57 3.11
C ILE A 152 9.36 -20.62 4.18
N ALA A 153 10.05 -21.71 3.81
CA ALA A 153 10.45 -22.75 4.75
C ALA A 153 11.35 -22.18 5.86
N ASN A 154 12.39 -21.43 5.50
CA ASN A 154 13.32 -20.83 6.45
C ASN A 154 12.63 -19.88 7.43
N TYR A 155 11.79 -18.96 6.92
CA TYR A 155 11.10 -18.01 7.78
C TYR A 155 10.05 -18.67 8.70
N ARG A 156 9.47 -19.80 8.29
CA ARG A 156 8.57 -20.58 9.15
C ARG A 156 9.31 -21.21 10.33
N VAL A 157 10.57 -21.62 10.15
CA VAL A 157 11.41 -22.17 11.23
C VAL A 157 11.65 -21.11 12.30
N VAL A 158 11.91 -19.85 11.91
CA VAL A 158 12.08 -18.73 12.87
C VAL A 158 10.75 -18.20 13.42
N GLY A 159 9.63 -18.86 13.13
CA GLY A 159 8.32 -18.53 13.72
C GLY A 159 7.45 -17.59 12.90
N ALA A 160 7.82 -17.22 11.68
CA ALA A 160 6.92 -16.49 10.79
C ALA A 160 5.67 -17.31 10.48
N ARG A 161 4.51 -16.66 10.57
CA ARG A 161 3.21 -17.31 10.37
C ARG A 161 2.40 -16.73 9.24
N HIS A 162 2.75 -15.55 8.73
CA HIS A 162 2.07 -14.92 7.61
C HIS A 162 3.10 -14.34 6.62
N PHE A 163 2.84 -14.48 5.32
CA PHE A 163 3.71 -13.96 4.27
C PHE A 163 2.93 -13.07 3.32
N PHE A 164 3.36 -11.82 3.16
CA PHE A 164 2.84 -10.92 2.13
C PHE A 164 3.82 -10.92 0.95
N LEU A 165 3.35 -11.36 -0.22
CA LEU A 165 4.12 -11.32 -1.46
C LEU A 165 3.46 -10.38 -2.47
N TYR A 166 4.24 -9.47 -3.03
CA TYR A 166 3.79 -8.51 -4.02
C TYR A 166 4.09 -9.02 -5.43
N ASP A 167 3.04 -9.31 -6.21
CA ASP A 167 3.14 -9.75 -7.61
C ASP A 167 3.41 -8.54 -8.52
N ALA A 168 4.68 -8.32 -8.85
CA ALA A 168 5.06 -7.37 -9.89
C ALA A 168 5.14 -8.04 -11.26
N ALA A 169 5.69 -9.26 -11.32
CA ALA A 169 5.74 -10.10 -12.51
C ALA A 169 6.03 -11.57 -12.15
N MET A 170 5.24 -12.17 -11.27
CA MET A 170 5.34 -13.58 -10.93
C MET A 170 4.91 -14.45 -12.11
N THR A 171 5.61 -15.58 -12.29
CA THR A 171 5.21 -16.61 -13.25
C THR A 171 3.97 -17.36 -12.76
N GLU A 172 3.19 -17.92 -13.68
CA GLU A 172 2.02 -18.74 -13.32
C GLU A 172 2.40 -19.98 -12.49
N ALA A 173 3.58 -20.54 -12.75
CA ALA A 173 4.13 -21.62 -11.93
C ALA A 173 4.32 -21.18 -10.47
N LEU A 174 4.82 -19.97 -10.23
CA LEU A 174 5.01 -19.44 -8.88
C LEU A 174 3.67 -19.16 -8.20
N LYS A 175 2.71 -18.57 -8.91
CA LYS A 175 1.35 -18.39 -8.38
C LYS A 175 0.71 -19.73 -7.99
N THR A 176 0.90 -20.75 -8.81
CA THR A 176 0.44 -22.12 -8.52
C THR A 176 1.09 -22.70 -7.27
N LEU A 177 2.41 -22.50 -7.09
CA LEU A 177 3.12 -22.92 -5.88
C LEU A 177 2.55 -22.22 -4.63
N LEU A 178 2.34 -20.90 -4.69
CA LEU A 178 1.78 -20.13 -3.58
C LEU A 178 0.34 -20.55 -3.25
N ALA A 179 -0.47 -20.86 -4.27
CA ALA A 179 -1.81 -21.41 -4.07
C ALA A 179 -1.77 -22.79 -3.40
N ARG A 180 -0.81 -23.65 -3.77
CA ARG A 180 -0.58 -24.94 -3.08
C ARG A 180 -0.20 -24.73 -1.61
N PHE A 181 0.68 -23.77 -1.31
CA PHE A 181 1.02 -23.41 0.07
C PHE A 181 -0.21 -22.95 0.86
N GLN A 182 -1.07 -22.11 0.29
CA GLN A 182 -2.33 -21.70 0.91
C GLN A 182 -3.23 -22.91 1.20
N SER A 183 -3.40 -23.82 0.23
CA SER A 183 -4.20 -25.04 0.42
C SER A 183 -3.63 -25.99 1.49
N ALA A 184 -2.32 -25.95 1.71
CA ALA A 184 -1.64 -26.73 2.75
C ALA A 184 -1.63 -26.02 4.13
N GLY A 185 -2.36 -24.92 4.30
CA GLY A 185 -2.49 -24.19 5.55
C GLY A 185 -1.34 -23.21 5.85
N ILE A 186 -0.48 -22.92 4.88
CA ILE A 186 0.52 -21.85 5.00
C ILE A 186 -0.17 -20.53 4.65
N ASP A 187 -0.23 -19.61 5.62
CA ASP A 187 -0.92 -18.34 5.46
C ASP A 187 -0.08 -17.37 4.61
N VAL A 188 -0.44 -17.28 3.34
CA VAL A 188 0.20 -16.45 2.34
C VAL A 188 -0.84 -15.51 1.73
N THR A 189 -0.50 -14.24 1.59
CA THR A 189 -1.28 -13.25 0.85
C THR A 189 -0.48 -12.79 -0.36
N VAL A 190 -1.00 -13.04 -1.56
CA VAL A 190 -0.46 -12.48 -2.80
C VAL A 190 -1.20 -11.19 -3.12
N ILE A 191 -0.45 -10.10 -3.32
CA ILE A 191 -0.97 -8.75 -3.55
C ILE A 191 -0.56 -8.33 -4.97
N ASP A 192 -1.52 -7.94 -5.80
CA ASP A 192 -1.22 -7.42 -7.13
C ASP A 192 -0.49 -6.07 -7.01
N PHE A 193 0.74 -6.01 -7.53
CA PHE A 193 1.62 -4.85 -7.47
C PHE A 193 2.18 -4.48 -8.84
N LYS A 194 1.34 -4.59 -9.87
CA LYS A 194 1.67 -4.14 -11.22
C LYS A 194 1.66 -2.62 -11.32
N LEU A 195 2.83 -2.04 -11.11
CA LEU A 195 3.08 -0.63 -11.33
C LEU A 195 3.09 -0.33 -12.84
N PRO A 196 2.63 0.88 -13.27
CA PRO A 196 2.69 1.30 -14.67
C PRO A 196 4.11 1.73 -15.08
N PHE A 197 5.14 1.05 -14.58
CA PHE A 197 6.55 1.33 -14.78
C PHE A 197 7.31 0.04 -15.09
N ASN A 198 8.51 0.16 -15.63
CA ASN A 198 9.38 -0.99 -15.86
C ASN A 198 9.69 -1.74 -14.55
N ASN A 199 9.59 -3.08 -14.56
CA ASN A 199 9.85 -3.94 -13.41
C ASN A 199 11.19 -3.69 -12.70
N THR A 200 12.24 -3.29 -13.42
CA THR A 200 13.54 -2.93 -12.83
C THR A 200 13.45 -1.66 -11.98
N LEU A 201 12.67 -0.66 -12.42
CA LEU A 201 12.40 0.54 -11.63
C LEU A 201 11.51 0.22 -10.43
N VAL A 202 10.52 -0.66 -10.62
CA VAL A 202 9.64 -1.16 -9.55
C VAL A 202 10.43 -1.90 -8.48
N HIS A 203 11.39 -2.73 -8.87
CA HIS A 203 12.23 -3.42 -7.91
C HIS A 203 13.12 -2.46 -7.12
N ARG A 204 13.83 -1.58 -7.84
CA ARG A 204 14.80 -0.68 -7.22
C ARG A 204 14.16 0.41 -6.36
N TRP A 205 13.06 0.99 -6.82
CA TRP A 205 12.42 2.16 -6.21
C TRP A 205 11.05 1.85 -5.62
N GLY A 206 10.41 0.79 -6.10
CA GLY A 206 9.09 0.42 -5.66
C GLY A 206 9.04 -0.36 -4.35
N GLN A 207 10.14 -0.93 -3.90
CA GLN A 207 10.20 -1.71 -2.66
C GLN A 207 9.67 -0.96 -1.42
N MET A 208 9.91 0.35 -1.31
CA MET A 208 9.49 1.11 -0.12
C MET A 208 7.97 1.28 -0.02
N ALA A 209 7.26 1.50 -1.14
CA ALA A 209 5.80 1.61 -1.08
C ALA A 209 5.14 0.25 -0.85
N ALA A 210 5.70 -0.83 -1.42
CA ALA A 210 5.29 -2.20 -1.10
C ALA A 210 5.53 -2.52 0.38
N LEU A 211 6.70 -2.18 0.92
CA LEU A 211 7.02 -2.40 2.33
C LEU A 211 6.09 -1.60 3.25
N TYR A 212 5.80 -0.34 2.93
CA TYR A 212 4.89 0.47 3.70
C TYR A 212 3.45 -0.06 3.64
N ASP A 213 2.96 -0.45 2.45
CA ASP A 213 1.68 -1.13 2.29
C ASP A 213 1.60 -2.40 3.15
N CYS A 214 2.67 -3.20 3.14
CA CYS A 214 2.75 -4.43 3.90
C CYS A 214 2.73 -4.18 5.40
N MET A 215 3.52 -3.20 5.87
CA MET A 215 3.53 -2.80 7.27
C MET A 215 2.13 -2.41 7.72
N MET A 216 1.41 -1.61 6.93
CA MET A 216 0.04 -1.23 7.26
C MET A 216 -0.88 -2.46 7.32
N ARG A 217 -0.79 -3.41 6.38
CA ARG A 217 -1.58 -4.67 6.42
C ARG A 217 -1.20 -5.57 7.59
N ALA A 218 0.08 -5.63 7.93
CA ALA A 218 0.63 -6.48 8.98
C ALA A 218 0.12 -6.08 10.37
N VAL A 219 -0.18 -4.79 10.61
CA VAL A 219 -0.80 -4.32 11.88
C VAL A 219 -2.07 -5.11 12.21
N ALA A 220 -2.83 -5.55 11.20
CA ALA A 220 -4.04 -6.34 11.42
C ALA A 220 -3.78 -7.86 11.54
N LYS A 221 -2.55 -8.36 11.36
CA LYS A 221 -2.28 -9.80 11.21
C LYS A 221 -1.21 -10.32 12.18
N ALA A 222 -0.26 -9.48 12.58
CA ALA A 222 0.88 -9.88 13.39
C ALA A 222 1.25 -8.81 14.42
N GLU A 223 1.94 -9.26 15.46
CA GLU A 223 2.51 -8.39 16.50
C GLU A 223 3.78 -7.71 15.98
N TRP A 224 4.61 -8.47 15.26
CA TRP A 224 5.85 -8.04 14.67
C TRP A 224 5.82 -8.16 13.15
N PHE A 225 6.44 -7.20 12.47
CA PHE A 225 6.66 -7.25 11.03
C PHE A 225 8.15 -7.44 10.76
N LEU A 226 8.46 -8.34 9.84
CA LEU A 226 9.83 -8.61 9.40
C LEU A 226 9.98 -8.12 7.95
N PRO A 227 10.65 -6.98 7.72
CA PRO A 227 10.95 -6.52 6.37
C PRO A 227 11.99 -7.46 5.74
N TRP A 228 11.72 -7.95 4.53
CA TRP A 228 12.74 -8.63 3.73
C TRP A 228 13.17 -7.73 2.57
N ILE A 229 14.37 -7.16 2.71
CA ILE A 229 15.00 -6.21 1.77
C ILE A 229 15.93 -6.96 0.82
#